data_AF-A0A929K7Q7-F1
#
_entry.id   AF-A0A929K7Q7-F1
#
_cell.length_a   1.000
_cell.length_b   1.000
_cell.length_c   1.000
_cell.angle_alpha   90.00
_cell.angle_beta   90.00
_cell.angle_gamma   90.00
#
_symmetry.space_group_name_H-M   'P 1'
#
loop_
_entity.id
_entity.type
_entity.pdbx_description
1 polymer ?
#
loop_
_entity_poly.entity_id
_entity_poly.type
_entity_poly.pdbx_seq_one_letter_code
_entity_poly.pdbx_strand_id
1 'polypeptide(L)'
;MIEREEICFKNEVYDKEEKVVHYKRPWMAGKSIFYKNRIYVSKGVDKISRVKYILHPTFPNPVRTVTNKDKNFELIFWAWGGFQMEIIVTDTDGEIYNYGFSTRLNELLREAKADKSVKWNNESLADQIDI
;
A
#
# COMPACT_ATOMS: atom_id res chain seq x y z
N MET A 1 2.25 26.58 -7.91
CA MET A 1 3.33 26.28 -6.94
C MET A 1 2.72 25.53 -5.77
N ILE A 2 3.00 24.23 -5.68
CA ILE A 2 2.57 23.37 -4.57
C ILE A 2 3.64 23.46 -3.48
N GLU A 3 3.24 23.77 -2.25
CA GLU A 3 4.15 23.64 -1.12
C GLU A 3 4.26 22.15 -0.76
N ARG A 4 5.49 21.66 -0.53
CA ARG A 4 5.81 20.24 -0.29
C ARG A 4 4.95 19.57 0.81
N GLU A 5 4.39 20.37 1.71
CA GLU A 5 3.56 19.96 2.86
C GLU A 5 2.07 19.68 2.53
N GLU A 6 1.63 19.87 1.29
CA GLU A 6 0.21 19.70 0.94
C GLU A 6 -0.19 18.28 0.53
N ILE A 7 0.78 17.43 0.18
CA ILE A 7 0.54 16.05 -0.25
C ILE A 7 0.81 15.10 0.91
N CYS A 8 -0.19 14.30 1.26
CA CYS A 8 -0.09 13.33 2.35
C CYS A 8 -0.44 11.93 1.86
N PHE A 9 0.21 10.92 2.44
CA PHE A 9 -0.03 9.51 2.13
C PHE A 9 -0.53 8.77 3.37
N LYS A 10 -1.39 7.78 3.16
CA LYS A 10 -1.82 6.83 4.19
C LYS A 10 -1.66 5.41 3.69
N ASN A 11 -1.31 4.50 4.60
CA ASN A 11 -1.40 3.07 4.34
C ASN A 11 -2.41 2.41 5.28
N GLU A 12 -3.16 1.43 4.76
CA GLU A 12 -4.19 0.68 5.46
C GLU A 12 -4.09 -0.81 5.13
N VAL A 13 -4.61 -1.67 6.03
CA VAL A 13 -4.52 -3.15 5.92
C VAL A 13 -5.90 -3.83 5.84
N TYR A 14 -6.97 -3.05 5.92
CA TYR A 14 -8.35 -3.49 5.72
C TYR A 14 -9.14 -2.37 5.05
N ASP A 15 -10.22 -2.75 4.36
CA ASP A 15 -11.22 -1.78 3.90
C ASP A 15 -12.01 -1.28 5.11
N LYS A 16 -12.17 0.05 5.28
CA LYS A 16 -12.82 0.63 6.46
C LYS A 16 -14.29 0.24 6.60
N GLU A 17 -14.98 0.03 5.50
CA GLU A 17 -16.41 -0.30 5.51
C GLU A 17 -16.59 -1.76 5.93
N GLU A 18 -15.79 -2.65 5.37
CA GLU A 18 -15.91 -4.09 5.60
C GLU A 18 -15.14 -4.60 6.83
N LYS A 19 -14.15 -3.82 7.31
CA LYS A 19 -13.19 -4.21 8.36
C LYS A 19 -12.61 -5.61 8.15
N VAL A 20 -12.27 -5.97 6.91
CA VAL A 20 -11.66 -7.26 6.58
C VAL A 20 -10.16 -7.09 6.33
N VAL A 21 -9.34 -7.76 7.14
CA VAL A 21 -7.92 -7.97 6.83
C VAL A 21 -7.77 -9.18 5.93
N HIS A 22 -7.17 -8.97 4.77
CA HIS A 22 -6.86 -10.04 3.83
C HIS A 22 -5.42 -10.51 4.03
N TYR A 23 -5.23 -11.82 4.20
CA TYR A 23 -3.92 -12.43 4.38
C TYR A 23 -3.76 -13.67 3.50
N LYS A 24 -2.52 -14.01 3.16
CA LYS A 24 -2.12 -15.19 2.40
C LYS A 24 -1.20 -16.02 3.26
N ARG A 25 -1.66 -17.21 3.66
CA ARG A 25 -0.81 -18.19 4.35
C ARG A 25 0.01 -19.00 3.36
N PRO A 26 1.34 -19.03 3.48
CA PRO A 26 2.16 -19.94 2.70
C PRO A 26 1.83 -21.40 3.05
N TRP A 27 1.91 -22.28 2.05
CA TRP A 27 1.65 -23.70 2.23
C TRP A 27 2.73 -24.40 3.07
N MET A 28 3.95 -23.86 3.10
CA MET A 28 5.05 -24.35 3.94
C MET A 28 5.03 -23.73 5.33
N ALA A 29 5.11 -24.58 6.36
CA ALA A 29 5.33 -24.15 7.73
C ALA A 29 6.65 -23.35 7.85
N GLY A 30 6.64 -22.30 8.69
CA GLY A 30 7.81 -21.44 8.92
C GLY A 30 8.02 -20.31 7.91
N LYS A 31 7.21 -20.23 6.85
CA LYS A 31 7.20 -19.08 5.93
C LYS A 31 6.30 -17.94 6.46
N SER A 32 6.66 -16.70 6.14
CA SER A 32 5.92 -15.52 6.58
C SER A 32 4.54 -15.42 5.93
N ILE A 33 3.55 -15.01 6.72
CA ILE A 33 2.20 -14.65 6.23
C ILE A 33 2.29 -13.30 5.52
N PHE A 34 1.66 -13.18 4.35
CA PHE A 34 1.55 -11.93 3.63
C PHE A 34 0.21 -11.27 3.92
N TYR A 35 0.17 -9.96 4.04
CA TYR A 35 -1.02 -9.16 4.28
C TYR A 35 -1.23 -8.19 3.12
N LYS A 36 -2.49 -8.01 2.73
CA LYS A 36 -2.87 -7.04 1.71
C LYS A 36 -2.75 -5.65 2.28
N ASN A 37 -1.95 -4.82 1.63
CA ASN A 37 -1.71 -3.44 1.98
C ASN A 37 -2.28 -2.55 0.88
N ARG A 38 -2.80 -1.39 1.29
CA ARG A 38 -3.22 -0.31 0.42
C ARG A 38 -2.44 0.93 0.80
N ILE A 39 -1.86 1.62 -0.16
CA ILE A 39 -1.35 2.98 0.02
C ILE A 39 -2.01 3.90 -1.00
N TYR A 40 -2.37 5.10 -0.58
CA TYR A 40 -3.02 6.08 -1.43
C TYR A 40 -2.69 7.51 -0.95
N VAL A 41 -2.96 8.47 -1.82
CA VAL A 41 -2.84 9.90 -1.50
C VAL A 41 -4.07 10.32 -0.68
N SER A 42 -3.86 10.79 0.55
CA SER A 42 -4.95 11.21 1.44
C SER A 42 -5.25 12.71 1.40
N LYS A 43 -4.34 13.53 0.87
CA LYS A 43 -4.49 14.99 0.71
C LYS A 43 -3.70 15.45 -0.51
N GLY A 44 -4.21 16.45 -1.23
CA GLY A 44 -3.54 17.01 -2.41
C GLY A 44 -3.77 16.24 -3.71
N VAL A 45 -4.75 15.31 -3.75
CA VAL A 45 -5.07 14.47 -4.91
C VAL A 45 -5.28 15.28 -6.19
N ASP A 46 -5.92 16.46 -6.08
CA ASP A 46 -6.25 17.29 -7.24
C ASP A 46 -5.06 17.91 -7.96
N LYS A 47 -3.91 17.95 -7.29
CA LYS A 47 -2.70 18.58 -7.78
C LYS A 47 -1.74 17.58 -8.41
N ILE A 48 -2.09 16.29 -8.46
CA ILE A 48 -1.21 15.21 -8.89
C ILE A 48 -1.63 14.71 -10.27
N SER A 49 -0.66 14.50 -11.16
CA SER A 49 -0.87 13.80 -12.43
C SER A 49 -0.53 12.31 -12.33
N ARG A 50 0.51 11.97 -11.55
CA ARG A 50 1.02 10.60 -11.46
C ARG A 50 1.79 10.36 -10.16
N VAL A 51 1.69 9.14 -9.64
CA VAL A 51 2.50 8.68 -8.50
C VAL A 51 3.28 7.44 -8.90
N LYS A 52 4.58 7.42 -8.60
CA LYS A 52 5.46 6.26 -8.73
C LYS A 52 5.89 5.81 -7.35
N TYR A 53 5.51 4.59 -6.99
CA TYR A 53 5.90 3.90 -5.76
C TYR A 53 7.12 3.02 -6.04
N ILE A 54 8.18 3.20 -5.25
CA ILE A 54 9.40 2.40 -5.31
C ILE A 54 9.42 1.49 -4.09
N LEU A 55 8.82 0.31 -4.24
CA LEU A 55 8.75 -0.72 -3.20
C LEU A 55 10.14 -1.32 -2.91
N HIS A 56 10.24 -2.10 -1.83
CA HIS A 56 11.46 -2.82 -1.49
C HIS A 56 11.91 -3.75 -2.65
N PRO A 57 13.22 -3.93 -2.91
CA PRO A 57 13.70 -4.72 -4.06
C PRO A 57 13.26 -6.19 -4.11
N THR A 58 12.82 -6.75 -2.98
CA THR A 58 12.30 -8.13 -2.91
C THR A 58 10.91 -8.29 -3.52
N PHE A 59 10.23 -7.19 -3.87
CA PHE A 59 8.93 -7.25 -4.51
C PHE A 59 9.08 -7.53 -6.01
N PRO A 60 8.20 -8.37 -6.60
CA PRO A 60 8.10 -8.44 -8.05
C PRO A 60 7.60 -7.10 -8.58
N ASN A 61 8.30 -6.58 -9.59
CA ASN A 61 8.08 -5.25 -10.16
C ASN A 61 8.03 -4.17 -9.05
N PRO A 62 9.19 -3.81 -8.45
CA PRO A 62 9.24 -2.93 -7.29
C PRO A 62 8.89 -1.48 -7.65
N VAL A 63 9.03 -1.07 -8.91
CA VAL A 63 8.69 0.28 -9.37
C VAL A 63 7.31 0.24 -10.02
N ARG A 64 6.33 0.86 -9.37
CA ARG A 64 4.93 0.85 -9.83
C ARG A 64 4.42 2.26 -10.04
N THR A 65 3.87 2.51 -11.21
CA THR A 65 3.35 3.82 -11.59
C THR A 65 1.83 3.78 -11.63
N VAL A 66 1.18 4.73 -10.95
CA VAL A 66 -0.27 4.85 -10.84
C VAL A 66 -0.68 6.24 -11.34
N THR A 67 -1.66 6.28 -12.24
CA THR A 67 -2.25 7.50 -12.82
C THR A 67 -3.75 7.62 -12.52
N ASN A 68 -4.35 6.62 -11.88
CA ASN A 68 -5.78 6.63 -11.57
C ASN A 68 -6.07 7.56 -10.39
N LYS A 69 -6.49 8.79 -10.71
CA LYS A 69 -6.87 9.82 -9.75
C LYS A 69 -8.16 9.48 -8.99
N ASP A 70 -9.12 8.81 -9.63
CA ASP A 70 -10.41 8.45 -9.02
C ASP A 70 -10.26 7.49 -7.85
N LYS A 71 -9.17 6.73 -7.83
CA LYS A 71 -8.76 5.88 -6.71
C LYS A 71 -7.69 6.50 -5.83
N ASN A 72 -7.53 7.82 -5.85
CA ASN A 72 -6.53 8.55 -5.08
C ASN A 72 -5.10 8.02 -5.29
N PHE A 73 -4.79 7.60 -6.52
CA PHE A 73 -3.52 6.97 -6.89
C PHE A 73 -3.19 5.71 -6.08
N GLU A 74 -4.21 4.97 -5.66
CA GLU A 74 -4.04 3.77 -4.83
C GLU A 74 -3.14 2.72 -5.47
N LEU A 75 -2.23 2.19 -4.65
CA LEU A 75 -1.49 0.97 -4.91
C LEU A 75 -1.86 -0.11 -3.88
N ILE A 76 -2.22 -1.29 -4.39
CA ILE A 76 -2.45 -2.50 -3.59
C ILE A 76 -1.25 -3.44 -3.76
N PHE A 77 -0.74 -3.98 -2.65
CA PHE A 77 0.37 -4.94 -2.67
C PHE A 77 0.30 -5.91 -1.47
N TRP A 78 1.07 -7.00 -1.54
CA TRP A 78 1.16 -8.00 -0.48
C TRP A 78 2.52 -7.90 0.21
N ALA A 79 2.53 -7.81 1.54
CA ALA A 79 3.76 -7.69 2.31
C ALA A 79 3.70 -8.49 3.60
N TRP A 80 4.84 -9.02 4.04
CA TRP A 80 4.95 -9.80 5.27
C TRP A 80 5.36 -8.96 6.49
N GLY A 81 5.84 -7.74 6.28
CA GLY A 81 6.31 -6.84 7.33
C GLY A 81 6.47 -5.41 6.83
N GLY A 82 6.56 -4.46 7.77
CA GLY A 82 6.75 -3.06 7.45
C GLY A 82 8.10 -2.77 6.80
N PHE A 83 8.15 -1.81 5.88
CA PHE A 83 9.35 -1.37 5.16
C PHE A 83 9.28 0.14 4.85
N GLN A 84 10.41 0.69 4.43
CA GLN A 84 10.50 2.04 3.88
C GLN A 84 10.47 2.00 2.36
N MET A 85 9.82 2.99 1.75
CA MET A 85 9.80 3.18 0.30
C MET A 85 9.94 4.64 -0.07
N GLU A 86 10.36 4.86 -1.30
CA GLU A 86 10.33 6.18 -1.93
C GLU A 86 9.04 6.31 -2.76
N ILE A 87 8.40 7.47 -2.67
CA ILE A 87 7.24 7.85 -3.45
C ILE A 87 7.59 9.09 -4.26
N ILE A 88 7.53 8.96 -5.58
CA ILE A 88 7.80 10.05 -6.51
C ILE A 88 6.46 10.53 -7.07
N VAL A 89 6.14 11.80 -6.83
CA VAL A 89 4.93 12.45 -7.34
C VAL A 89 5.32 13.33 -8.52
N THR A 90 4.58 13.19 -9.63
CA THR A 90 4.55 14.22 -10.67
C THR A 90 3.25 15.00 -10.51
N ASP A 91 3.34 16.32 -10.37
CA ASP A 91 2.17 17.18 -10.25
C ASP A 91 1.51 17.47 -11.61
N THR A 92 0.45 18.27 -11.62
CA THR A 92 -0.24 18.68 -12.86
C THR A 92 0.55 19.65 -13.73
N ASP A 93 1.50 20.37 -13.14
CA ASP A 93 2.39 21.33 -13.83
C ASP A 93 3.63 20.62 -14.41
N GLY A 94 3.86 19.36 -14.05
CA GLY A 94 4.98 18.53 -14.50
C GLY A 94 6.14 18.46 -13.51
N GLU A 95 6.05 19.15 -12.37
CA GLU A 95 7.08 19.17 -11.33
C GLU A 95 7.14 17.83 -10.58
N ILE A 96 8.34 17.48 -10.11
CA ILE A 96 8.62 16.19 -9.50
C ILE A 96 9.03 16.35 -8.04
N TYR A 97 8.37 15.59 -7.16
CA TYR A 97 8.60 15.60 -5.72
C TYR A 97 8.85 14.19 -5.20
N ASN A 98 9.93 14.02 -4.42
CA ASN A 98 10.26 12.75 -3.76
C ASN A 98 9.89 12.79 -2.28
N TYR A 99 9.26 11.71 -1.81
CA TYR A 99 8.83 11.51 -0.44
C TYR A 99 9.35 10.19 0.10
N GLY A 100 9.92 10.21 1.31
CA GLY A 100 10.17 8.99 2.07
C GLY A 100 8.90 8.56 2.80
N PHE A 101 8.53 7.29 2.71
CA PHE A 101 7.36 6.75 3.40
C PHE A 101 7.70 5.45 4.12
N SER A 102 7.39 5.39 5.42
CA SER A 102 7.49 4.16 6.22
C SER A 102 6.11 3.55 6.40
N THR A 103 5.92 2.31 5.95
CA THR A 103 4.63 1.63 6.15
C THR A 103 4.37 1.35 7.62
N ARG A 104 3.13 1.54 8.07
CA ARG A 104 2.69 1.20 9.44
C ARG A 104 2.18 -0.24 9.57
N LEU A 105 2.54 -1.14 8.65
CA LEU A 105 1.95 -2.49 8.55
C LEU A 105 1.92 -3.23 9.90
N ASN A 106 3.06 -3.29 10.60
CA ASN A 106 3.15 -4.03 11.86
C ASN A 106 2.22 -3.44 12.95
N GLU A 107 2.12 -2.11 13.01
CA GLU A 107 1.27 -1.39 13.96
C GLU A 107 -0.21 -1.59 13.62
N LEU A 108 -0.59 -1.41 12.35
CA LEU A 108 -1.96 -1.60 11.87
C LEU A 108 -2.45 -3.03 12.07
N LEU A 109 -1.59 -4.04 11.91
CA LEU A 109 -1.93 -5.43 12.22
C LEU A 109 -2.11 -5.68 13.72
N ARG A 110 -1.34 -4.98 14.57
CA ARG A 110 -1.52 -5.06 16.02
C ARG A 110 -2.85 -4.44 16.45
N GLU A 111 -3.19 -3.28 15.91
CA GLU A 111 -4.48 -2.61 16.11
C GLU A 111 -5.64 -3.51 15.63
N ALA A 112 -5.54 -4.05 14.41
CA ALA A 112 -6.54 -4.95 13.85
C ALA A 112 -6.74 -6.23 14.67
N LYS A 113 -5.69 -6.77 15.29
CA LYS A 113 -5.80 -7.92 16.20
C LYS A 113 -6.46 -7.58 17.53
N ALA A 114 -6.37 -6.33 17.98
CA ALA A 114 -7.00 -5.86 19.21
C ALA A 114 -8.49 -5.51 19.01
N ASP A 115 -8.89 -5.12 17.80
CA ASP A 115 -10.29 -4.84 17.46
C ASP A 115 -11.05 -6.14 17.12
N LYS A 116 -11.94 -6.57 18.03
CA LYS A 116 -12.78 -7.77 17.87
C LYS A 116 -13.79 -7.69 16.72
N SER A 117 -14.06 -6.50 16.18
CA SER A 117 -14.95 -6.32 15.03
C SER A 117 -14.26 -6.59 13.68
N VAL A 118 -12.93 -6.69 13.66
CA VAL A 118 -12.16 -6.96 12.44
C VAL A 118 -12.27 -8.44 12.05
N LYS A 119 -12.63 -8.69 10.80
CA LYS A 119 -12.69 -10.01 10.19
C LYS A 119 -11.36 -10.34 9.51
N TRP A 120 -11.03 -11.63 9.45
CA TRP A 120 -9.77 -12.12 8.89
C TRP A 120 -10.06 -13.10 7.75
N ASN A 121 -9.72 -12.69 6.52
CA ASN A 121 -9.95 -13.50 5.33
C ASN A 121 -8.63 -14.08 4.80
N ASN A 122 -8.56 -15.40 4.72
CA ASN A 122 -7.44 -16.09 4.08
C ASN A 122 -7.70 -16.14 2.57
N GLU A 123 -7.03 -15.29 1.80
CA GLU A 123 -6.99 -15.44 0.36
C GLU A 123 -6.05 -16.62 0.03
N SER A 124 -6.59 -17.63 -0.63
CA SER A 124 -5.81 -18.77 -1.10
C SER A 124 -4.67 -18.28 -2.02
N LEU A 125 -3.47 -18.85 -1.85
CA LEU A 125 -2.35 -18.64 -2.78
C LEU A 125 -2.50 -19.45 -4.08
N ALA A 126 -3.53 -20.30 -4.20
CA ALA A 126 -3.71 -21.23 -5.31
C ALA A 126 -4.02 -20.54 -6.66
N ASP A 127 -4.27 -19.24 -6.68
CA ASP A 127 -4.59 -18.48 -7.90
C ASP A 127 -3.37 -17.80 -8.55
N GLN A 128 -2.13 -18.15 -8.15
CA GLN A 128 -0.92 -17.78 -8.88
C GLN A 128 -0.14 -19.03 -9.32
N ILE A 129 -0.70 -19.73 -10.29
CA ILE A 129 0.09 -20.42 -11.32
C ILE A 129 0.02 -19.50 -12.54
N ASP A 130 0.91 -18.51 -12.61
CA ASP A 130 1.21 -17.82 -13.86
C ASP A 130 2.37 -18.59 -14.51
N ILE A 131 2.04 -19.29 -15.60
CA ILE A 131 2.96 -19.83 -16.62
C ILE A 131 3.49 -18.64 -17.44
#